data_AF-A0A562QD74-F1
#
_entry.id   AF-A0A562QD74-F1
#
_cell.length_a   1.000
_cell.length_b   1.000
_cell.length_c   1.000
_cell.angle_alpha   90.00
_cell.angle_beta   90.00
_cell.angle_gamma   90.00
#
_symmetry.space_group_name_H-M   'P 1'
#
loop_
_entity.id
_entity.type
_entity.pdbx_description
1 polymer ?
#
loop_
_entity_poly.entity_id
_entity_poly.type
_entity_poly.pdbx_seq_one_letter_code
_entity_poly.pdbx_strand_id
1 'polypeptide(L)'
;MYVTIIMLSFLICTFLILLIIFKRQKRLLEDVQHMKQIIKELTIESKVTQHYLQTELRNEKKAHVLLLAYRIRDTVHKQEKAIFAKTIEDTPLTHGLPDDELAQLFSPEHALIIQQYFSAYRQYIKMYWTNSAGKNKTIFRGTKDSSESELGQLHLASSHLVKQFDQWLIQLQSTT
;
A
#
# COMPACT_ATOMS: atom_id res chain seq x y z
N MET A 1 38.45 25.61 74.41
CA MET A 1 37.01 25.26 74.43
C MET A 1 36.22 25.89 73.28
N TYR A 2 36.34 27.21 73.01
CA TYR A 2 35.62 27.83 71.89
C TYR A 2 36.04 27.32 70.50
N VAL A 3 37.35 27.15 70.26
CA VAL A 3 37.88 26.66 68.97
C VAL A 3 37.37 25.25 68.65
N THR A 4 37.28 24.35 69.64
CA THR A 4 36.76 22.99 69.46
C THR A 4 35.26 22.98 69.17
N ILE A 5 34.49 23.91 69.77
CA ILE A 5 33.05 24.07 69.49
C ILE A 5 32.83 24.57 68.06
N ILE A 6 33.63 25.54 67.59
CA ILE A 6 33.55 26.10 66.22
C ILE A 6 33.91 25.02 65.18
N MET A 7 34.95 24.23 65.41
CA MET A 7 35.34 23.13 64.50
C MET A 7 34.27 22.04 64.43
N LEU A 8 33.64 21.70 65.56
CA LEU A 8 32.53 20.74 65.61
C LEU A 8 31.30 21.25 64.85
N SER A 9 30.95 22.52 65.04
CA SER A 9 29.86 23.19 64.30
C SER A 9 30.11 23.15 62.79
N PHE A 10 31.33 23.46 62.35
CA PHE A 10 31.69 23.42 60.94
C PHE A 10 31.54 22.00 60.37
N LEU A 11 32.02 20.98 61.08
CA LEU A 11 31.91 19.58 60.67
C LEU A 11 30.45 19.10 60.58
N ILE A 12 29.59 19.53 61.49
CA ILE A 12 28.15 19.23 61.43
C ILE A 12 27.52 19.92 60.21
N CYS A 13 27.85 21.20 59.96
CA CYS A 13 27.35 21.92 58.79
C CYS A 13 27.78 21.26 57.47
N THR A 14 29.05 20.87 57.34
CA THR A 14 29.52 20.17 56.13
C THR A 14 28.83 18.81 55.95
N PHE A 15 28.63 18.06 57.03
CA PHE A 15 27.90 16.79 57.01
C PHE A 15 26.44 16.97 56.57
N LEU A 16 25.74 17.99 57.07
CA LEU A 16 24.36 18.30 56.67
C LEU A 16 24.27 18.71 55.19
N ILE A 17 25.23 19.51 54.71
CA ILE A 17 25.31 19.88 53.28
C ILE A 17 25.51 18.63 52.41
N LEU A 18 26.42 17.72 52.80
CA LEU A 18 26.65 16.46 52.09
C LEU A 18 25.38 15.59 52.07
N LEU A 19 24.63 15.51 53.17
CA LEU A 19 23.36 14.78 53.21
C LEU A 19 22.31 15.38 52.27
N ILE A 20 22.22 16.71 52.16
CA ILE A 20 21.30 17.38 51.24
C ILE A 20 21.69 17.07 49.79
N ILE A 21 22.98 17.17 49.46
CA ILE A 21 23.50 16.85 48.13
C ILE A 21 23.21 15.39 47.79
N PHE A 22 23.45 14.46 48.72
CA PHE A 22 23.20 13.04 48.53
C PHE A 22 21.72 12.74 48.28
N LYS A 23 20.82 13.33 49.08
CA LYS A 23 19.36 13.20 48.86
C LYS A 23 18.94 13.76 47.50
N ARG A 24 19.52 14.89 47.08
CA ARG A 24 19.22 15.52 45.79
C ARG A 24 19.71 14.66 44.62
N GLN A 25 20.92 14.11 44.71
CA GLN A 25 21.45 13.18 43.71
C GLN A 25 20.59 11.93 43.58
N LYS A 26 20.12 11.37 44.70
CA LYS A 26 19.23 10.21 44.67
C LYS A 26 17.91 10.52 43.95
N ARG A 27 17.27 11.65 44.25
CA ARG A 27 16.04 12.07 43.55
C ARG A 27 16.28 12.29 42.05
N LEU A 28 17.35 12.97 41.68
CA LEU A 28 17.69 13.17 40.27
C LEU A 28 17.92 11.85 39.54
N LEU A 29 18.50 10.85 40.19
CA LEU A 29 18.68 9.53 39.60
C LEU A 29 17.33 8.82 39.40
N GLU A 30 16.43 8.89 40.38
CA GLU A 30 15.07 8.36 40.29
C GLU A 30 14.28 9.04 39.15
N ASP A 31 14.33 10.38 39.05
CA ASP A 31 13.68 11.14 37.98
C ASP A 31 14.23 10.76 36.60
N VAL A 32 15.56 10.62 36.46
CA VAL A 32 16.19 10.18 35.21
C VAL A 32 15.78 8.76 34.84
N GLN A 33 15.68 7.84 35.80
CA GLN A 33 15.21 6.48 35.56
C GLN A 33 13.74 6.47 35.11
N HIS A 34 12.89 7.25 35.77
CA HIS A 34 11.49 7.39 35.42
C HIS A 34 11.31 7.98 34.00
N MET A 35 12.05 9.05 33.66
CA MET A 35 12.03 9.59 32.29
C MET A 35 12.51 8.58 31.24
N LYS A 36 13.58 7.82 31.54
CA LYS A 36 14.04 6.75 30.63
C LYS A 36 12.96 5.70 30.39
N GLN A 37 12.19 5.36 31.43
CA GLN A 37 11.08 4.43 31.31
C GLN A 37 9.95 5.00 30.45
N ILE A 38 9.52 6.24 30.68
CA ILE A 38 8.51 6.91 29.85
C ILE A 38 8.95 6.97 28.38
N ILE A 39 10.20 7.38 28.12
CA ILE A 39 10.73 7.45 26.74
C ILE A 39 10.70 6.07 26.09
N LYS A 40 11.07 5.00 26.84
CA LYS A 40 11.03 3.64 26.33
C LYS A 40 9.60 3.20 25.99
N GLU A 41 8.64 3.50 26.87
CA GLU A 41 7.22 3.19 26.65
C GLU A 41 6.67 3.94 25.43
N LEU A 42 6.88 5.26 25.34
CA LEU A 42 6.48 6.07 24.18
C LEU A 42 7.15 5.61 22.88
N THR A 43 8.42 5.19 22.94
CA THR A 43 9.12 4.68 21.76
C THR A 43 8.54 3.34 21.30
N ILE A 44 8.17 2.46 22.22
CA ILE A 44 7.50 1.19 21.90
C ILE A 44 6.14 1.47 21.28
N GLU A 45 5.34 2.34 21.90
CA GLU A 45 4.03 2.73 21.40
C GLU A 45 4.14 3.34 20.00
N SER A 46 5.05 4.29 19.80
CA SER A 46 5.31 4.91 18.49
C SER A 46 5.69 3.88 17.42
N LYS A 47 6.55 2.89 17.75
CA LYS A 47 6.91 1.82 16.82
C LYS A 47 5.72 0.92 16.48
N VAL A 48 4.89 0.59 17.45
CA VAL A 48 3.67 -0.21 17.24
C VAL A 48 2.70 0.55 16.33
N THR A 49 2.45 1.84 16.61
CA THR A 49 1.62 2.70 15.75
C THR A 49 2.19 2.80 14.34
N GLN A 50 3.50 3.01 14.20
CA GLN A 50 4.14 3.10 12.88
C GLN A 50 4.02 1.78 12.10
N HIS A 51 4.23 0.63 12.75
CA HIS A 51 4.07 -0.67 12.13
C HIS A 51 2.61 -0.92 11.70
N TYR A 52 1.64 -0.53 12.54
CA TYR A 52 0.22 -0.59 12.20
C TYR A 52 -0.10 0.27 10.97
N LEU A 53 0.32 1.53 10.96
CA LEU A 53 0.12 2.43 9.82
C LEU A 53 0.75 1.90 8.53
N GLN A 54 1.96 1.33 8.60
CA GLN A 54 2.61 0.71 7.46
C GLN A 54 1.84 -0.51 6.95
N THR A 55 1.28 -1.32 7.85
CA THR A 55 0.47 -2.49 7.48
C THR A 55 -0.83 -2.07 6.81
N GLU A 56 -1.51 -1.06 7.36
CA GLU A 56 -2.75 -0.52 6.77
C GLU A 56 -2.50 0.08 5.38
N LEU A 57 -1.46 0.91 5.24
CA LEU A 57 -1.09 1.47 3.93
C LEU A 57 -0.76 0.37 2.92
N ARG A 58 -0.11 -0.71 3.37
CA ARG A 58 0.18 -1.87 2.51
C ARG A 58 -1.11 -2.55 2.06
N ASN A 59 -2.07 -2.73 2.95
CA ASN A 59 -3.36 -3.34 2.65
C ASN A 59 -4.19 -2.45 1.71
N GLU A 60 -4.19 -1.13 1.92
CA GLU A 60 -4.85 -0.16 1.05
C GLU A 60 -4.29 -0.21 -0.37
N LYS A 61 -2.96 -0.23 -0.53
CA LYS A 61 -2.32 -0.38 -1.84
C LYS A 61 -2.73 -1.67 -2.54
N LYS A 62 -2.76 -2.80 -1.81
CA LYS A 62 -3.27 -4.08 -2.36
C LYS A 62 -4.71 -3.97 -2.83
N ALA A 63 -5.58 -3.42 -1.98
CA ALA A 63 -6.99 -3.25 -2.28
C ALA A 63 -7.20 -2.33 -3.50
N HIS A 64 -6.41 -1.26 -3.62
CA HIS A 64 -6.43 -0.37 -4.77
C HIS A 64 -6.13 -1.11 -6.08
N VAL A 65 -5.05 -1.91 -6.12
CA VAL A 65 -4.69 -2.69 -7.31
C VAL A 65 -5.81 -3.67 -7.68
N LEU A 66 -6.40 -4.35 -6.71
CA LEU A 66 -7.52 -5.27 -6.95
C LEU A 66 -8.76 -4.53 -7.45
N LEU A 67 -9.09 -3.37 -6.89
CA LEU A 67 -10.21 -2.54 -7.34
C LEU A 67 -10.02 -2.11 -8.80
N LEU A 68 -8.79 -1.74 -9.18
CA LEU A 68 -8.46 -1.44 -10.57
C LEU A 68 -8.64 -2.67 -11.48
N ALA A 69 -8.21 -3.86 -11.04
CA ALA A 69 -8.41 -5.09 -11.79
C ALA A 69 -9.92 -5.38 -11.99
N TYR A 70 -10.75 -5.28 -10.95
CA TYR A 70 -12.21 -5.43 -11.09
C TYR A 70 -12.83 -4.38 -12.02
N ARG A 71 -12.37 -3.12 -11.97
CA ARG A 71 -12.82 -2.07 -12.88
C ARG A 71 -12.49 -2.38 -14.34
N ILE A 72 -11.29 -2.89 -14.60
CA ILE A 72 -10.87 -3.33 -15.93
C ILE A 72 -11.75 -4.49 -16.40
N ARG A 73 -11.97 -5.51 -15.55
CA ARG A 73 -12.87 -6.63 -15.83
C ARG A 73 -14.25 -6.16 -16.24
N ASP A 74 -14.87 -5.31 -15.43
CA ASP A 74 -16.20 -4.76 -15.69
C ASP A 74 -16.25 -3.95 -16.99
N THR A 75 -15.20 -3.17 -17.25
CA THR A 75 -15.06 -2.40 -18.48
C THR A 75 -15.06 -3.29 -19.70
N VAL A 76 -14.29 -4.38 -19.70
CA VAL A 76 -14.26 -5.35 -20.80
C VAL A 76 -15.59 -6.11 -20.90
N HIS A 77 -16.18 -6.52 -19.77
CA HIS A 77 -17.47 -7.20 -19.75
C HIS A 77 -18.60 -6.36 -20.38
N LYS A 78 -18.63 -5.05 -20.13
CA LYS A 78 -19.59 -4.14 -20.78
C LYS A 78 -19.49 -4.19 -22.31
N GLN A 79 -18.27 -4.38 -22.84
CA GLN A 79 -18.03 -4.47 -24.29
C GLN A 79 -18.59 -5.77 -24.90
N GLU A 80 -18.89 -6.81 -24.12
CA GLU A 80 -19.56 -8.01 -24.64
C GLU A 80 -20.98 -7.72 -25.13
N LYS A 81 -21.65 -6.74 -24.51
CA LYS A 81 -23.05 -6.40 -24.79
C LYS A 81 -23.17 -5.29 -25.83
N ALA A 82 -22.50 -4.18 -25.60
CA ALA A 82 -22.51 -3.00 -26.46
C ALA A 82 -21.18 -2.25 -26.36
N ILE A 83 -20.90 -1.39 -27.34
CA ILE A 83 -19.65 -0.62 -27.40
C ILE A 83 -19.77 0.62 -26.52
N PHE A 84 -18.98 0.67 -25.46
CA PHE A 84 -18.89 1.79 -24.52
C PHE A 84 -17.49 2.41 -24.56
N ALA A 85 -17.18 3.17 -25.62
CA ALA A 85 -15.88 3.80 -25.81
C ALA A 85 -15.43 4.65 -24.60
N LYS A 86 -16.37 5.38 -23.99
CA LYS A 86 -16.06 6.21 -22.82
C LYS A 86 -15.53 5.40 -21.63
N THR A 87 -16.08 4.22 -21.39
CA THR A 87 -15.59 3.34 -20.31
C THR A 87 -14.18 2.83 -20.56
N ILE A 88 -13.79 2.64 -21.82
CA ILE A 88 -12.44 2.23 -22.21
C ILE A 88 -11.46 3.39 -22.01
N GLU A 89 -11.86 4.60 -22.43
CA GLU A 89 -11.05 5.82 -22.23
C GLU A 89 -10.79 6.12 -20.75
N ASP A 90 -11.81 5.95 -19.90
CA ASP A 90 -11.71 6.30 -18.48
C ASP A 90 -11.05 5.21 -17.63
N THR A 91 -10.72 4.04 -18.21
CA THR A 91 -10.14 2.92 -17.47
C THR A 91 -8.62 2.95 -17.54
N PRO A 92 -7.92 2.89 -16.40
CA PRO A 92 -6.46 2.97 -16.39
C PRO A 92 -5.82 1.74 -17.03
N LEU A 93 -4.75 1.97 -17.80
CA LEU A 93 -3.98 0.93 -18.48
C LEU A 93 -2.90 0.27 -17.60
N THR A 94 -2.67 0.84 -16.41
CA THR A 94 -1.61 0.44 -15.47
C THR A 94 -2.14 0.47 -14.05
N HIS A 95 -1.58 -0.36 -13.17
CA HIS A 95 -1.89 -0.31 -11.73
C HIS A 95 -1.18 0.83 -10.99
N GLY A 96 -0.24 1.54 -11.63
CA GLY A 96 0.41 2.73 -11.07
C GLY A 96 1.52 2.45 -10.05
N LEU A 97 1.90 1.20 -9.85
CA LEU A 97 3.00 0.82 -8.95
C LEU A 97 4.25 0.41 -9.76
N PRO A 98 5.46 0.77 -9.30
CA PRO A 98 6.71 0.16 -9.75
C PRO A 98 6.76 -1.37 -9.54
N ASP A 99 7.56 -2.08 -10.33
CA ASP A 99 7.67 -3.54 -10.24
C ASP A 99 8.26 -4.02 -8.91
N ASP A 100 9.22 -3.28 -8.35
CA ASP A 100 9.81 -3.56 -7.04
C ASP A 100 8.80 -3.36 -5.90
N GLU A 101 7.95 -2.34 -6.00
CA GLU A 101 6.88 -2.11 -5.04
C GLU A 101 5.81 -3.21 -5.14
N LEU A 102 5.42 -3.61 -6.36
CA LEU A 102 4.46 -4.69 -6.57
C LEU A 102 4.95 -6.01 -5.96
N ALA A 103 6.24 -6.32 -6.13
CA ALA A 103 6.88 -7.51 -5.56
C ALA A 103 6.99 -7.48 -4.02
N GLN A 104 7.01 -6.30 -3.40
CA GLN A 104 6.96 -6.16 -1.94
C GLN A 104 5.53 -6.32 -1.39
N LEU A 105 4.53 -5.94 -2.18
CA LEU A 105 3.13 -6.06 -1.78
C LEU A 105 2.62 -7.50 -1.93
N PHE A 106 2.86 -8.12 -3.07
CA PHE A 106 2.26 -9.41 -3.44
C PHE A 106 3.28 -10.56 -3.36
N SER A 107 2.79 -11.80 -3.22
CA SER A 107 3.65 -12.96 -3.45
C SER A 107 4.16 -12.94 -4.89
N PRO A 108 5.32 -13.57 -5.19
CA PRO A 108 5.87 -13.58 -6.55
C PRO A 108 4.87 -14.07 -7.61
N GLU A 109 4.07 -15.10 -7.28
CA GLU A 109 3.03 -15.65 -8.14
C GLU A 109 1.90 -14.63 -8.40
N HIS A 110 1.41 -13.95 -7.36
CA HIS A 110 0.37 -12.93 -7.49
C HIS A 110 0.85 -11.70 -8.25
N ALA A 111 2.09 -11.27 -8.00
CA ALA A 111 2.70 -10.15 -8.72
C ALA A 111 2.78 -10.46 -10.23
N LEU A 112 3.18 -11.68 -10.60
CA LEU A 112 3.19 -12.14 -11.98
C LEU A 112 1.78 -12.15 -12.60
N ILE A 113 0.78 -12.66 -11.87
CA ILE A 113 -0.62 -12.65 -12.33
C ILE A 113 -1.09 -11.20 -12.58
N ILE A 114 -0.82 -10.27 -11.67
CA ILE A 114 -1.18 -8.86 -11.84
C ILE A 114 -0.50 -8.26 -13.08
N GLN A 115 0.80 -8.52 -13.29
CA GLN A 115 1.50 -8.05 -14.47
C GLN A 115 0.89 -8.62 -15.77
N GLN A 116 0.57 -9.91 -15.80
CA GLN A 116 -0.10 -10.57 -16.92
C GLN A 116 -1.49 -9.98 -17.17
N TYR A 117 -2.25 -9.74 -16.11
CA TYR A 117 -3.59 -9.16 -16.14
C TYR A 117 -3.59 -7.80 -16.85
N PHE A 118 -2.76 -6.86 -16.37
CA PHE A 118 -2.68 -5.53 -16.94
C PHE A 118 -2.04 -5.54 -18.34
N SER A 119 -1.10 -6.46 -18.60
CA SER A 119 -0.52 -6.64 -19.93
C SER A 119 -1.54 -7.09 -20.96
N ALA A 120 -2.37 -8.09 -20.62
CA ALA A 120 -3.44 -8.59 -21.47
C ALA A 120 -4.47 -7.49 -21.77
N TYR A 121 -4.82 -6.67 -20.78
CA TYR A 121 -5.69 -5.52 -20.99
C TYR A 121 -5.08 -4.50 -21.98
N ARG A 122 -3.81 -4.11 -21.80
CA ARG A 122 -3.13 -3.20 -22.73
C ARG A 122 -3.07 -3.76 -24.14
N GLN A 123 -2.81 -5.06 -24.29
CA GLN A 123 -2.79 -5.72 -25.58
C GLN A 123 -4.18 -5.70 -26.23
N TYR A 124 -5.23 -5.98 -25.47
CA TYR A 124 -6.61 -5.88 -25.94
C TYR A 124 -6.96 -4.47 -26.42
N ILE A 125 -6.60 -3.44 -25.66
CA ILE A 125 -6.79 -2.04 -26.07
C ILE A 125 -6.02 -1.75 -27.36
N LYS A 126 -4.74 -2.13 -27.42
CA LYS A 126 -3.90 -1.90 -28.60
C LYS A 126 -4.47 -2.58 -29.85
N MET A 127 -4.89 -3.84 -29.73
CA MET A 127 -5.34 -4.64 -30.86
C MET A 127 -6.71 -4.22 -31.38
N TYR A 128 -7.67 -4.02 -30.48
CA TYR A 128 -9.07 -3.83 -30.86
C TYR A 128 -9.50 -2.38 -30.80
N TRP A 129 -9.02 -1.61 -29.81
CA TRP A 129 -9.50 -0.26 -29.54
C TRP A 129 -8.65 0.85 -30.12
N THR A 130 -7.37 0.62 -30.45
CA THR A 130 -6.52 1.67 -31.06
C THR A 130 -6.43 1.54 -32.56
N ASN A 131 -6.44 2.68 -33.26
CA ASN A 131 -6.18 2.73 -34.71
C ASN A 131 -4.67 2.82 -35.01
N SER A 132 -4.30 2.85 -36.30
CA SER A 132 -2.91 2.97 -36.75
C SER A 132 -2.22 4.27 -36.30
N ALA A 133 -3.01 5.31 -35.96
CA ALA A 133 -2.51 6.57 -35.42
C ALA A 133 -2.42 6.56 -33.87
N GLY A 134 -2.68 5.42 -33.22
CA GLY A 134 -2.62 5.27 -31.76
C GLY A 134 -3.79 5.93 -31.01
N LYS A 135 -4.86 6.35 -31.69
CA LYS A 135 -6.06 6.93 -31.07
C LYS A 135 -7.12 5.87 -30.83
N ASN A 136 -7.91 6.06 -29.77
CA ASN A 136 -9.06 5.20 -29.48
C ASN A 136 -10.10 5.30 -30.60
N LYS A 137 -10.58 4.15 -31.06
CA LYS A 137 -11.64 4.01 -32.04
C LYS A 137 -13.00 4.20 -31.37
N THR A 138 -13.88 4.90 -32.08
CA THR A 138 -15.29 5.09 -31.67
C THR A 138 -16.26 4.37 -32.61
N ILE A 139 -15.79 3.98 -33.81
CA ILE A 139 -16.59 3.33 -34.85
C ILE A 139 -15.90 2.03 -35.23
N PHE A 140 -16.67 0.94 -35.21
CA PHE A 140 -16.22 -0.42 -35.54
C PHE A 140 -17.00 -0.92 -36.75
N ARG A 141 -16.33 -1.60 -37.68
CA ARG A 141 -16.95 -2.05 -38.94
C ARG A 141 -17.67 -3.40 -38.78
N GLY A 142 -18.79 -3.53 -39.49
CA GLY A 142 -19.60 -4.76 -39.60
C GLY A 142 -20.59 -4.96 -38.45
N THR A 143 -21.02 -6.21 -38.25
CA THR A 143 -22.10 -6.57 -37.33
C THR A 143 -21.62 -7.54 -36.26
N LYS A 144 -22.20 -7.46 -35.06
CA LYS A 144 -21.85 -8.34 -33.93
C LYS A 144 -21.97 -9.83 -34.27
N ASP A 145 -22.93 -10.20 -35.13
CA ASP A 145 -23.20 -11.59 -35.49
C ASP A 145 -22.19 -12.15 -36.50
N SER A 146 -21.43 -11.29 -37.19
CA SER A 146 -20.37 -11.69 -38.11
C SER A 146 -19.04 -11.80 -37.36
N SER A 147 -18.57 -13.02 -37.11
CA SER A 147 -17.30 -13.30 -36.43
C SER A 147 -16.07 -12.77 -37.17
N GLU A 148 -16.16 -12.57 -38.48
CA GLU A 148 -15.09 -12.01 -39.31
C GLU A 148 -15.05 -10.48 -39.27
N SER A 149 -16.14 -9.84 -38.86
CA SER A 149 -16.19 -8.39 -38.75
C SER A 149 -15.36 -7.88 -37.58
N GLU A 150 -14.89 -6.64 -37.69
CA GLU A 150 -14.14 -5.96 -36.62
C GLU A 150 -14.95 -5.93 -35.31
N LEU A 151 -16.25 -5.61 -35.41
CA LEU A 151 -17.15 -5.58 -34.26
C LEU A 151 -17.35 -6.97 -33.65
N GLY A 152 -17.56 -8.01 -34.47
CA GLY A 152 -17.69 -9.39 -34.00
C GLY A 152 -16.42 -9.91 -33.32
N GLN A 153 -15.24 -9.63 -33.90
CA GLN A 153 -13.95 -9.97 -33.29
C GLN A 153 -13.75 -9.29 -31.94
N LEU A 154 -14.12 -8.02 -31.81
CA LEU A 154 -14.03 -7.31 -30.54
C LEU A 154 -14.92 -7.97 -29.47
N HIS A 155 -16.17 -8.31 -29.79
CA HIS A 155 -17.06 -8.98 -28.86
C HIS A 155 -16.52 -10.36 -28.43
N LEU A 156 -16.02 -11.15 -29.39
CA LEU A 156 -15.40 -12.45 -29.10
C LEU A 156 -14.17 -12.32 -28.22
N ALA A 157 -13.28 -11.38 -28.54
CA ALA A 157 -12.07 -11.11 -27.76
C ALA A 157 -12.41 -10.62 -26.34
N SER A 158 -13.43 -9.78 -26.21
CA SER A 158 -13.92 -9.31 -24.90
C SER A 158 -14.42 -10.48 -24.07
N SER A 159 -15.20 -11.40 -24.67
CA SER A 159 -15.70 -12.58 -23.97
C SER A 159 -14.60 -13.54 -23.51
N HIS A 160 -13.61 -13.77 -24.36
CA HIS A 160 -12.47 -14.58 -23.99
C HIS A 160 -11.67 -13.94 -22.85
N LEU A 161 -11.41 -12.63 -22.96
CA LEU A 161 -10.62 -11.91 -21.97
C LEU A 161 -11.30 -11.82 -20.61
N VAL A 162 -12.63 -11.64 -20.55
CA VAL A 162 -13.38 -11.66 -19.28
C VAL A 162 -13.23 -13.00 -18.57
N LYS A 163 -13.35 -14.12 -19.29
CA LYS A 163 -13.15 -15.46 -18.71
C LYS A 163 -11.74 -15.62 -18.15
N GLN A 164 -10.74 -15.14 -18.87
CA GLN A 164 -9.34 -15.16 -18.43
C GLN A 164 -9.13 -14.28 -17.18
N PHE A 165 -9.72 -13.09 -17.16
CA PHE A 165 -9.71 -12.20 -16.00
C PHE A 165 -10.39 -12.83 -14.78
N ASP A 166 -11.51 -13.51 -14.97
CA ASP A 166 -12.21 -14.20 -13.88
C ASP A 166 -11.33 -15.31 -13.28
N GLN A 167 -10.62 -16.09 -14.11
CA GLN A 167 -9.66 -17.10 -13.64
C GLN A 167 -8.52 -16.49 -12.83
N TRP A 168 -7.89 -15.42 -13.31
CA TRP A 168 -6.82 -14.73 -12.59
C TRP A 168 -7.30 -14.09 -11.29
N LEU A 169 -8.50 -13.50 -11.27
CA LEU A 169 -9.08 -12.92 -10.05
C LEU A 169 -9.37 -14.01 -9.00
N ILE A 170 -9.85 -15.19 -9.42
CA ILE A 170 -10.04 -16.34 -8.53
C ILE A 170 -8.69 -16.78 -7.93
N GLN A 171 -7.64 -16.87 -8.76
CA GLN A 171 -6.30 -17.22 -8.27
C GLN A 171 -5.80 -16.23 -7.23
N LEU A 172 -5.93 -14.92 -7.50
CA LEU A 172 -5.55 -13.85 -6.57
C LEU A 172 -6.32 -13.88 -5.24
N GLN A 173 -7.56 -14.35 -5.24
CA GLN A 173 -8.38 -14.50 -4.03
C GLN A 173 -8.08 -15.78 -3.23
N SER A 174 -7.67 -16.85 -3.91
CA SER A 174 -7.55 -18.19 -3.32
C SER A 174 -6.40 -18.35 -2.31
N THR A 175 -5.54 -17.34 -2.17
CA THR A 175 -4.34 -17.38 -1.31
C THR A 175 -4.24 -16.17 -0.37
N THR A 176 -5.31 -15.38 -0.26
CA THR A 176 -5.54 -14.43 0.85
C THR A 176 -6.29 -15.10 1.98
#